data_AF-A0A6B7NT20-F1
#
_entry.id   AF-A0A6B7NT20-F1
#
_cell.length_a   1.000
_cell.length_b   1.000
_cell.length_c   1.000
_cell.angle_alpha   90.00
_cell.angle_beta   90.00
_cell.angle_gamma   90.00
#
_symmetry.space_group_name_H-M   'P 1'
#
loop_
_entity.id
_entity.type
_entity.pdbx_description
1 polymer ?
#
loop_
_entity_poly.entity_id
_entity_poly.type
_entity_poly.pdbx_seq_one_letter_code
_entity_poly.pdbx_strand_id
1 'polypeptide(L)'
;AVLTPAALNFFVSYAEGAVESLWSIDQYFEFVLVLLFSTGLSFQVPVIQILLGQARLVTANQMLSAWRYIVVGAVIVGAVVTPSTDPLTQILLAGPLIGLYIGGAFLVKVMVPESKPNN
;
A
#
# COMPACT_ATOMS: atom_id res chain seq x y z
N ALA A 1 1.10 -2.65 -50.50
CA ALA A 1 2.17 -1.65 -50.27
C ALA A 1 1.68 -0.33 -49.65
N VAL A 2 0.36 -0.03 -49.60
CA VAL A 2 -0.17 1.24 -49.06
C VAL A 2 -0.18 1.31 -47.52
N LEU A 3 -0.21 0.16 -46.83
CA LEU A 3 -0.25 0.09 -45.37
C LEU A 3 1.12 0.32 -44.72
N THR A 4 2.20 0.07 -45.46
CA THR A 4 3.58 0.16 -44.97
C THR A 4 3.94 1.55 -44.45
N PRO A 5 3.70 2.66 -45.18
CA PRO A 5 4.02 4.00 -44.68
C PRO A 5 3.14 4.44 -43.50
N ALA A 6 1.88 3.99 -43.44
CA ALA A 6 0.99 4.31 -42.32
C ALA A 6 1.41 3.57 -41.04
N ALA A 7 1.77 2.29 -41.15
CA ALA A 7 2.31 1.52 -40.04
C ALA A 7 3.66 2.07 -39.56
N LEU A 8 4.56 2.44 -40.48
CA LEU A 8 5.86 3.04 -40.11
C LEU A 8 5.68 4.38 -39.40
N ASN A 9 4.81 5.26 -39.89
CA ASN A 9 4.54 6.54 -39.22
C ASN A 9 3.89 6.36 -37.85
N PHE A 10 3.00 5.37 -37.70
CA PHE A 10 2.45 5.01 -36.39
C PHE A 10 3.53 4.48 -35.44
N PHE A 11 4.41 3.61 -35.90
CA PHE A 11 5.50 3.08 -35.07
C PHE A 11 6.54 4.16 -34.71
N VAL A 12 6.85 5.09 -35.63
CA VAL A 12 7.76 6.22 -35.36
C VAL A 12 7.13 7.22 -34.41
N SER A 13 5.85 7.60 -34.59
CA SER A 13 5.18 8.52 -33.65
C SER A 13 4.91 7.88 -32.28
N TYR A 14 4.64 6.57 -32.26
CA TYR A 14 4.57 5.81 -31.01
C TYR A 14 5.93 5.74 -30.34
N ALA A 15 7.01 5.49 -31.08
CA ALA A 15 8.37 5.48 -30.54
C ALA A 15 8.83 6.88 -30.05
N GLU A 16 8.45 7.97 -30.73
CA GLU A 16 8.70 9.35 -30.27
C GLU A 16 7.98 9.68 -28.94
N GLY A 17 6.91 8.97 -28.61
CA GLY A 17 6.21 9.06 -27.31
C GLY A 17 6.48 7.92 -26.32
N ALA A 18 7.15 6.85 -26.75
CA ALA A 18 7.37 5.61 -25.99
C ALA A 18 8.85 5.30 -25.71
N VAL A 19 9.76 6.18 -26.13
CA VAL A 19 11.20 6.19 -25.81
C VAL A 19 11.44 7.52 -25.08
N GLU A 20 11.49 7.61 -23.76
CA GLU A 20 12.15 6.76 -22.78
C GLU A 20 11.19 6.45 -21.63
N SER A 21 11.42 5.32 -20.94
CA SER A 21 10.96 5.19 -19.56
C SER A 21 11.40 6.45 -18.80
N LEU A 22 10.45 7.32 -18.44
CA LEU A 22 10.70 8.51 -17.60
C LEU A 22 11.37 8.15 -16.26
N TRP A 23 11.43 6.86 -15.95
CA TRP A 23 12.17 6.27 -14.85
C TRP A 23 13.51 5.72 -15.32
N SER A 24 14.58 6.27 -14.75
CA SER A 24 15.90 5.62 -14.81
C SER A 24 15.82 4.23 -14.18
N ILE A 25 16.64 3.29 -14.67
CA ILE A 25 16.71 1.93 -14.11
C ILE A 25 16.99 1.96 -12.60
N ASP A 26 17.82 2.91 -12.16
CA ASP A 26 18.18 3.12 -10.76
C ASP A 26 16.95 3.49 -9.92
N GLN A 27 16.14 4.44 -10.39
CA GLN A 27 14.89 4.82 -9.73
C GLN A 27 13.94 3.62 -9.64
N TYR A 28 13.81 2.82 -10.71
CA TYR A 28 12.93 1.66 -10.71
C TYR A 28 13.34 0.65 -9.63
N PHE A 29 14.64 0.32 -9.55
CA PHE A 29 15.15 -0.59 -8.53
C PHE A 29 14.98 -0.01 -7.13
N GLU A 30 15.27 1.28 -6.91
CA GLU A 30 15.06 1.94 -5.63
C GLU A 30 13.60 1.86 -5.19
N PHE A 31 12.66 2.18 -6.08
CA PHE A 31 11.24 2.09 -5.78
C PHE A 31 10.79 0.66 -5.48
N VAL A 32 11.22 -0.33 -6.28
CA VAL A 32 10.89 -1.74 -6.03
C VAL A 32 11.45 -2.21 -4.69
N LEU A 33 12.70 -1.83 -4.34
CA LEU A 33 13.31 -2.18 -3.06
C LEU A 33 12.55 -1.55 -1.89
N VAL A 34 12.20 -0.27 -1.98
CA VAL A 34 11.43 0.42 -0.94
C VAL A 34 10.03 -0.16 -0.83
N LEU A 35 9.37 -0.50 -1.94
CA LEU A 35 8.06 -1.15 -1.96
C LEU A 35 8.11 -2.51 -1.26
N LEU A 36 9.09 -3.35 -1.59
CA LEU A 36 9.28 -4.67 -0.96
C LEU A 36 9.55 -4.53 0.54
N PHE A 37 10.46 -3.63 0.93
CA PHE A 37 10.79 -3.41 2.34
C PHE A 37 9.59 -2.86 3.13
N SER A 38 8.92 -1.84 2.59
CA SER A 38 7.74 -1.22 3.23
C SER A 38 6.59 -2.21 3.34
N THR A 39 6.38 -3.05 2.32
CA THR A 39 5.40 -4.14 2.36
C THR A 39 5.77 -5.14 3.46
N GLY A 40 7.01 -5.61 3.50
CA GLY A 40 7.48 -6.54 4.55
C GLY A 40 7.29 -5.99 5.97
N LEU A 41 7.58 -4.70 6.18
CA LEU A 41 7.30 -4.02 7.45
C LEU A 41 5.80 -3.93 7.74
N SER A 42 4.98 -3.65 6.73
CA SER A 42 3.52 -3.56 6.88
C SER A 42 2.90 -4.89 7.34
N PHE A 43 3.47 -6.03 6.95
CA PHE A 43 3.03 -7.36 7.42
C PHE A 43 3.26 -7.57 8.93
N GLN A 44 4.03 -6.71 9.60
CA GLN A 44 4.15 -6.74 11.07
C GLN A 44 2.92 -6.14 11.76
N VAL A 45 2.11 -5.31 11.07
CA VAL A 45 0.95 -4.65 11.66
C VAL A 45 -0.06 -5.65 12.25
N PRO A 46 -0.52 -6.70 11.52
CA PRO A 46 -1.40 -7.71 12.10
C PRO A 46 -0.79 -8.45 13.29
N VAL A 47 0.52 -8.76 13.23
CA VAL A 47 1.23 -9.44 14.31
C VAL A 47 1.21 -8.59 15.57
N ILE A 48 1.56 -7.31 15.46
CA ILE A 48 1.54 -6.36 16.57
C ILE A 48 0.11 -6.19 17.12
N GLN A 49 -0.90 -6.07 16.25
CA GLN A 49 -2.30 -5.99 16.68
C GLN A 49 -2.72 -7.22 17.49
N ILE A 50 -2.35 -8.43 17.06
CA ILE A 50 -2.63 -9.67 17.79
C ILE A 50 -1.95 -9.66 19.15
N LEU A 51 -0.67 -9.29 19.23
CA LEU A 51 0.06 -9.22 20.50
C LEU A 51 -0.56 -8.19 21.46
N LEU A 52 -0.91 -6.99 20.98
CA LEU A 52 -1.57 -5.95 21.78
C LEU A 52 -2.96 -6.40 22.27
N GLY A 53 -3.72 -7.08 21.41
CA GLY A 53 -5.02 -7.64 21.75
C GLY A 53 -4.90 -8.73 22.82
N GLN A 54 -3.96 -9.67 22.67
CA GLN A 54 -3.70 -10.73 23.65
C GLN A 54 -3.22 -10.17 24.99
N ALA A 55 -2.38 -9.13 24.97
CA ALA A 55 -1.94 -8.41 26.17
C ALA A 55 -3.06 -7.57 26.81
N ARG A 56 -4.25 -7.50 26.20
CA ARG A 56 -5.39 -6.67 26.62
C ARG A 56 -5.05 -5.17 26.73
N LEU A 57 -4.05 -4.72 25.98
CA LEU A 57 -3.64 -3.31 25.94
C LEU A 57 -4.57 -2.47 25.07
N VAL A 58 -5.07 -3.07 23.99
CA VAL A 58 -5.96 -2.42 23.02
C VAL A 58 -7.05 -3.40 22.58
N THR A 59 -8.30 -2.97 22.53
CA THR A 59 -9.42 -3.80 22.05
C THR A 59 -9.58 -3.72 20.54
N ALA A 60 -10.19 -4.74 19.93
CA ALA A 60 -10.48 -4.73 18.51
C ALA A 60 -11.37 -3.54 18.10
N ASN A 61 -12.34 -3.16 18.95
CA ASN A 61 -13.18 -2.00 18.69
C ASN A 61 -12.38 -0.68 18.72
N GLN A 62 -11.41 -0.54 19.62
CA GLN A 62 -10.50 0.62 19.62
C GLN A 62 -9.68 0.68 18.33
N MET A 63 -9.10 -0.45 17.90
CA MET A 63 -8.37 -0.53 16.64
C MET A 63 -9.26 -0.13 15.46
N LEU A 64 -10.45 -0.72 15.35
CA LEU A 64 -11.37 -0.39 14.26
C LEU A 64 -11.82 1.07 14.30
N SER A 65 -11.99 1.68 15.48
CA SER A 65 -12.35 3.11 15.59
C SER A 65 -11.25 4.03 15.05
N ALA A 66 -9.99 3.60 15.11
CA ALA A 66 -8.83 4.38 14.66
C ALA A 66 -8.54 4.27 13.14
N TRP A 67 -9.38 3.56 12.37
CA TRP A 67 -9.14 3.30 10.94
C TRP A 67 -8.86 4.57 10.12
N ARG A 68 -9.54 5.69 10.42
CA ARG A 68 -9.36 6.97 9.71
C ARG A 68 -7.94 7.52 9.88
N TYR A 69 -7.36 7.37 11.05
CA TYR A 69 -5.98 7.81 11.32
C TYR A 69 -4.98 6.95 10.55
N ILE A 70 -5.24 5.65 10.43
CA ILE A 70 -4.41 4.74 9.64
C ILE A 70 -4.49 5.05 8.15
N VAL A 71 -5.67 5.36 7.61
CA VAL A 71 -5.82 5.78 6.21
C VAL A 71 -4.97 7.02 5.93
N VAL A 72 -5.09 8.05 6.78
CA VAL A 72 -4.31 9.28 6.62
C VAL A 72 -2.80 9.00 6.76
N GLY A 73 -2.38 8.23 7.76
CA GLY A 73 -0.99 7.85 7.95
C GLY A 73 -0.42 7.06 6.77
N ALA A 74 -1.19 6.11 6.24
CA ALA A 74 -0.79 5.29 5.08
C ALA A 74 -0.62 6.13 3.82
N VAL A 75 -1.51 7.10 3.58
CA VAL A 75 -1.38 8.03 2.44
C VAL A 75 -0.18 8.95 2.61
N ILE A 76 0.07 9.46 3.82
CA ILE A 76 1.27 10.29 4.10
C ILE A 76 2.55 9.49 3.85
N VAL A 77 2.63 8.25 4.36
CA VAL A 77 3.77 7.36 4.12
C VAL A 77 3.93 7.10 2.63
N GLY A 78 2.83 6.79 1.93
CA GLY A 78 2.85 6.62 0.46
C GLY A 78 3.35 7.87 -0.26
N ALA A 79 2.97 9.07 0.17
CA ALA A 79 3.44 10.31 -0.44
C ALA A 79 4.94 10.58 -0.22
N VAL A 80 5.51 10.09 0.88
CA VAL A 80 6.96 10.21 1.17
C VAL A 80 7.76 9.15 0.42
N VAL A 81 7.20 7.95 0.28
CA VAL A 81 7.87 6.79 -0.31
C VAL A 81 7.84 6.82 -1.84
N THR A 82 6.73 7.23 -2.44
CA THR A 82 6.60 7.19 -3.90
C THR A 82 7.35 8.35 -4.55
N PRO A 83 8.22 8.08 -5.54
CA PRO A 83 8.89 9.13 -6.32
C PRO A 83 7.91 9.99 -7.15
N SER A 84 6.78 9.41 -7.55
CA SER A 84 5.65 10.12 -8.14
C SER A 84 4.56 10.36 -7.09
N THR A 85 4.11 11.60 -6.93
CA THR A 85 3.03 11.95 -6.00
C THR A 85 1.64 11.78 -6.64
N ASP A 86 1.48 10.79 -7.51
CA ASP A 86 0.22 10.55 -8.20
C ASP A 86 -0.75 9.71 -7.34
N PRO A 87 -2.07 9.94 -7.42
CA PRO A 87 -3.03 9.24 -6.56
C PRO A 87 -3.05 7.72 -6.75
N LEU A 88 -2.76 7.22 -7.95
CA LEU A 88 -2.85 5.80 -8.27
C LEU A 88 -1.76 5.00 -7.56
N THR A 89 -0.50 5.45 -7.66
CA THR A 89 0.63 4.81 -6.97
C THR A 89 0.51 4.93 -5.45
N GLN A 90 0.01 6.06 -4.94
CA GLN A 90 -0.27 6.22 -3.52
C GLN A 90 -1.31 5.23 -3.00
N ILE A 91 -2.41 5.03 -3.73
CA ILE A 91 -3.43 4.02 -3.36
C ILE A 91 -2.85 2.61 -3.46
N LEU A 92 -1.99 2.33 -4.45
CA LEU A 92 -1.36 1.02 -4.60
C LEU A 92 -0.47 0.65 -3.40
N LEU A 93 0.20 1.63 -2.79
CA LEU A 93 1.00 1.43 -1.58
C LEU A 93 0.16 1.45 -0.29
N ALA A 94 -0.75 2.42 -0.16
CA ALA A 94 -1.55 2.61 1.05
C ALA A 94 -2.63 1.52 1.20
N GLY A 95 -3.21 1.07 0.09
CA GLY A 95 -4.30 0.10 0.05
C GLY A 95 -3.97 -1.21 0.78
N PRO A 96 -2.86 -1.89 0.45
CA PRO A 96 -2.41 -3.09 1.15
C PRO A 96 -2.20 -2.85 2.66
N LEU A 97 -1.57 -1.75 3.06
CA LEU A 97 -1.35 -1.42 4.47
C LEU A 97 -2.67 -1.22 5.24
N ILE A 98 -3.61 -0.49 4.65
CA ILE A 98 -4.96 -0.30 5.22
C ILE A 98 -5.69 -1.66 5.31
N GLY A 99 -5.59 -2.48 4.27
CA GLY A 99 -6.15 -3.83 4.24
C GLY A 99 -5.59 -4.72 5.35
N LEU A 100 -4.26 -4.71 5.55
CA LEU A 100 -3.59 -5.42 6.63
C LEU A 100 -4.05 -4.93 8.00
N TYR A 101 -4.20 -3.61 8.19
CA TYR A 101 -4.67 -3.06 9.45
C TYR A 101 -6.11 -3.49 9.79
N ILE A 102 -7.02 -3.38 8.81
CA ILE A 102 -8.44 -3.75 9.01
C ILE A 102 -8.54 -5.27 9.20
N GLY A 103 -7.82 -6.04 8.38
CA GLY A 103 -7.76 -7.50 8.49
C GLY A 103 -7.20 -7.95 9.84
N GLY A 104 -6.10 -7.36 10.30
CA GLY A 104 -5.51 -7.65 11.60
C GLY A 104 -6.42 -7.27 12.77
N ALA A 105 -7.08 -6.12 12.72
CA ALA A 105 -8.07 -5.74 13.73
C ALA A 105 -9.26 -6.72 13.76
N PHE A 106 -9.70 -7.21 12.60
CA PHE A 106 -10.73 -8.24 12.52
C PHE A 106 -10.26 -9.58 13.09
N LEU A 107 -9.02 -9.99 12.81
CA LEU A 107 -8.41 -11.18 13.42
C LEU A 107 -8.38 -11.08 14.94
N VAL A 108 -7.99 -9.93 15.50
CA VAL A 108 -8.05 -9.68 16.95
C VAL A 108 -9.47 -9.85 17.47
N LYS A 109 -10.47 -9.30 16.77
CA LYS A 109 -11.88 -9.42 17.17
C LYS A 109 -12.36 -10.87 17.25
N VAL A 110 -11.88 -11.73 16.34
CA VAL A 110 -12.26 -13.15 16.29
C VAL A 110 -11.46 -13.98 17.30
N MET A 111 -10.16 -13.72 17.43
CA MET A 111 -9.25 -14.53 18.24
C MET A 111 -9.23 -14.13 19.72
N VAL A 112 -9.52 -12.86 20.04
CA VAL A 112 -9.49 -12.30 21.39
C VAL A 112 -10.89 -11.80 21.74
N PRO A 113 -11.71 -12.61 22.45
CA PRO A 113 -13.01 -12.18 22.90
C PRO A 113 -12.87 -10.99 23.85
N GLU A 114 -13.62 -9.91 23.60
CA GLU A 114 -13.66 -8.79 24.53
C GLU A 114 -14.22 -9.27 25.87
N SER A 115 -13.43 -9.12 26.94
CA SER A 115 -13.89 -9.43 28.29
C SER A 115 -15.02 -8.48 28.64
N LYS A 116 -16.23 -9.01 28.89
CA LYS A 116 -17.38 -8.21 29.33
C LYS A 116 -17.00 -7.44 30.61
N PRO A 117 -17.37 -6.15 30.72
CA PRO A 117 -17.24 -5.45 31.98
C PRO A 117 -18.11 -6.18 33.01
N ASN A 118 -17.45 -6.59 34.08
CA ASN A 118 -18.00 -7.24 35.26
C ASN A 118 -19.09 -6.35 35.85
N ASN A 119 -20.30 -6.92 35.95
CA ASN A 119 -21.55 -6.34 36.45
C ASN A 119 -21.41 -5.57 37.76
#